data_AF-A0A374AR99-F1
#
_entry.id   AF-A0A374AR99-F1
#
_cell.length_a   1.000
_cell.length_b   1.000
_cell.length_c   1.000
_cell.angle_alpha   90.00
_cell.angle_beta   90.00
_cell.angle_gamma   90.00
#
_symmetry.space_group_name_H-M   'P 1'
#
loop_
_entity.id
_entity.type
_entity.pdbx_description
1 polymer ?
#
loop_
_entity_poly.entity_id
_entity_poly.type
_entity_poly.pdbx_seq_one_letter_code
_entity_poly.pdbx_strand_id
1 'polypeptide(L)'
;MVEMTAMSNYTGLIPDVIGGHGPKTAPGTEGVKELNDIFKLKEDGGILNKHGVVEYVNGIAPGVFVTVSTPNEEIAYQMGYHSMGPGPLWTLYRPFHLCNLETPLTVAKAVIDGEVTCVPIDGLVSECITRAKIDLKAGQTIDGIGGYTTHGSIATAEESNAKGYVPFGLVTNKAVMKRDVKKGQLLTYDDIELDKSTLIYKLRKEQDAMYGRNVL
;
A
#
# COMPACT_ATOMS: atom_id res chain seq x y z
N MET A 1 -4.43 2.65 -1.29
CA MET A 1 -3.97 1.33 -0.76
C MET A 1 -3.35 0.45 -1.83
N VAL A 2 -3.93 0.33 -3.03
CA VAL A 2 -3.30 -0.39 -4.15
C VAL A 2 -1.88 0.11 -4.41
N GLU A 3 -1.69 1.42 -4.54
CA GLU A 3 -0.37 2.03 -4.79
C GLU A 3 0.63 1.73 -3.66
N MET A 4 0.21 1.85 -2.40
CA MET A 4 1.05 1.50 -1.25
C MET A 4 1.44 0.03 -1.25
N THR A 5 0.51 -0.85 -1.65
CA THR A 5 0.77 -2.29 -1.77
C THR A 5 1.77 -2.57 -2.90
N ALA A 6 1.65 -1.87 -4.03
CA ALA A 6 2.59 -1.97 -5.13
C ALA A 6 4.00 -1.52 -4.71
N MET A 7 4.12 -0.39 -4.01
CA MET A 7 5.41 0.07 -3.46
C MET A 7 5.99 -0.92 -2.46
N SER A 8 5.15 -1.47 -1.57
CA SER A 8 5.56 -2.49 -0.60
C SER A 8 6.12 -3.73 -1.30
N ASN A 9 5.39 -4.26 -2.27
CA ASN A 9 5.83 -5.42 -3.05
C ASN A 9 7.02 -5.12 -3.96
N TYR A 10 7.28 -3.87 -4.33
CA TYR A 10 8.47 -3.48 -5.12
C TYR A 10 9.72 -3.29 -4.25
N THR A 11 9.57 -2.84 -3.00
CA THR A 11 10.69 -2.39 -2.16
C THR A 11 11.02 -3.31 -1.00
N GLY A 12 10.09 -4.20 -0.61
CA GLY A 12 10.19 -4.98 0.64
C GLY A 12 9.76 -4.20 1.89
N LEU A 13 9.49 -2.90 1.78
CA LEU A 13 8.91 -2.12 2.88
C LEU A 13 7.50 -2.62 3.18
N ILE A 14 7.06 -2.55 4.44
CA ILE A 14 5.77 -3.11 4.90
C ILE A 14 4.86 -2.03 5.50
N PRO A 15 3.53 -2.21 5.56
CA PRO A 15 2.70 -1.31 6.35
C PRO A 15 3.05 -1.43 7.86
N ASP A 16 3.10 -0.30 8.57
CA ASP A 16 3.30 -0.30 10.02
C ASP A 16 2.06 -0.84 10.78
N VAL A 17 0.87 -0.50 10.28
CA VAL A 17 -0.44 -0.97 10.74
C VAL A 17 -1.33 -1.30 9.55
N ILE A 18 -2.36 -2.13 9.74
CA ILE A 18 -3.30 -2.46 8.66
C ILE A 18 -3.96 -1.17 8.15
N GLY A 19 -3.81 -0.91 6.85
CA GLY A 19 -4.33 0.27 6.19
C GLY A 19 -3.41 1.50 6.22
N GLY A 20 -2.27 1.45 6.92
CA GLY A 20 -1.46 2.64 7.17
C GLY A 20 -2.12 3.62 8.15
N HIS A 21 -1.32 4.51 8.73
CA HIS A 21 -1.77 5.51 9.68
C HIS A 21 -2.51 6.66 9.00
N GLY A 22 -2.06 7.10 7.82
CA GLY A 22 -2.75 8.14 7.04
C GLY A 22 -2.97 9.47 7.76
N PRO A 23 -1.96 10.06 8.44
CA PRO A 23 -2.13 11.31 9.18
C PRO A 23 -2.53 12.46 8.24
N LYS A 24 -3.19 13.47 8.79
CA LYS A 24 -3.48 14.73 8.08
C LYS A 24 -2.27 15.66 8.20
N THR A 25 -2.00 16.40 7.13
CA THR A 25 -0.97 17.46 7.09
C THR A 25 -1.58 18.75 6.55
N ALA A 26 -0.84 19.85 6.60
CA ALA A 26 -1.14 21.01 5.77
C ALA A 26 -1.17 20.62 4.28
N PRO A 27 -1.95 21.34 3.45
CA PRO A 27 -2.06 21.04 2.03
C PRO A 27 -0.79 21.41 1.26
N GLY A 28 -0.48 20.64 0.22
CA GLY A 28 0.61 20.93 -0.71
C GLY A 28 2.00 20.82 -0.09
N THR A 29 2.92 21.70 -0.50
CA THR A 29 4.33 21.67 -0.08
C THR A 29 4.53 22.01 1.40
N GLU A 30 3.58 22.70 2.03
CA GLU A 30 3.68 23.01 3.47
C GLU A 30 3.60 21.75 4.32
N GLY A 31 2.76 20.77 3.93
CA GLY A 31 2.67 19.50 4.64
C GLY A 31 3.96 18.67 4.61
N VAL A 32 4.83 18.89 3.61
CA VAL A 32 6.12 18.19 3.49
C VAL A 32 7.02 18.49 4.69
N LYS A 33 6.93 19.71 5.25
CA LYS A 33 7.74 20.15 6.39
C LYS A 33 7.40 19.39 7.68
N GLU A 34 6.18 18.84 7.76
CA GLU A 34 5.69 18.10 8.93
C GLU A 34 6.14 16.62 8.92
N LEU A 35 6.53 16.08 7.76
CA LEU A 35 6.75 14.63 7.59
C LEU A 35 7.88 14.06 8.45
N ASN A 36 8.97 14.82 8.62
CA ASN A 36 10.09 14.41 9.47
C ASN A 36 9.66 14.25 10.93
N ASP A 37 8.70 15.06 11.38
CA ASP A 37 8.20 14.99 12.76
C ASP A 37 7.17 13.89 12.93
N ILE A 38 6.23 13.78 12.00
CA ILE A 38 5.14 12.81 12.03
C ILE A 38 5.68 11.37 12.00
N PHE A 39 6.63 11.08 11.11
CA PHE A 39 7.11 9.72 10.86
C PHE A 39 8.27 9.26 11.75
N LYS A 40 8.53 9.96 12.86
CA LYS A 40 9.34 9.43 13.95
C LYS A 40 8.70 8.18 14.57
N LEU A 41 9.50 7.41 15.32
CA LEU A 41 8.98 6.35 16.17
C LEU A 41 8.14 6.95 17.29
N LYS A 42 7.21 6.17 17.83
CA LYS A 42 6.38 6.57 18.98
C LYS A 42 7.20 6.93 20.22
N GLU A 43 8.33 6.25 20.44
CA GLU A 43 9.25 6.57 21.53
C GLU A 43 9.90 7.95 21.37
N ASP A 44 10.02 8.43 20.14
CA ASP A 44 10.53 9.76 19.77
C ASP A 44 9.42 10.79 19.51
N GLY A 45 8.18 10.48 19.90
CA GLY A 45 7.02 11.36 19.78
C GLY A 45 6.35 11.38 18.39
N GLY A 46 6.72 10.48 17.48
CA GLY A 46 6.04 10.29 16.19
C GLY A 46 4.93 9.24 16.24
N ILE A 47 4.51 8.75 15.06
CA ILE A 47 3.37 7.81 14.95
C ILE A 47 3.78 6.36 14.68
N LEU A 48 5.01 6.12 14.20
CA LEU A 48 5.42 4.80 13.73
C LEU A 48 5.79 3.87 14.89
N ASN A 49 5.43 2.59 14.78
CA ASN A 49 5.95 1.56 15.69
C ASN A 49 7.34 1.08 15.26
N LYS A 50 7.67 1.19 13.96
CA LYS A 50 8.98 0.84 13.38
C LYS A 50 9.26 1.64 12.11
N HIS A 51 10.54 1.75 11.76
CA HIS A 51 10.98 2.20 10.44
C HIS A 51 10.96 1.06 9.41
N GLY A 52 11.23 1.37 8.14
CA GLY A 52 11.18 0.40 7.04
C GLY A 52 9.75 0.15 6.55
N VAL A 53 8.95 1.21 6.47
CA VAL A 53 7.51 1.11 6.21
C VAL A 53 7.05 1.89 4.99
N VAL A 54 5.92 1.48 4.42
CA VAL A 54 5.16 2.30 3.45
C VAL A 54 4.06 3.08 4.18
N GLU A 55 3.93 4.36 3.86
CA GLU A 55 2.92 5.25 4.45
C GLU A 55 2.36 6.24 3.43
N TYR A 56 1.21 6.81 3.77
CA TYR A 56 0.60 7.91 3.02
C TYR A 56 0.18 9.03 3.98
N VAL A 57 -0.06 10.21 3.44
CA VAL A 57 -0.63 11.34 4.20
C VAL A 57 -1.83 11.93 3.47
N ASN A 58 -2.72 12.56 4.23
CA ASN A 58 -3.86 13.30 3.71
C ASN A 58 -3.52 14.81 3.70
N GLY A 59 -3.05 15.32 2.57
CA GLY A 59 -2.77 16.76 2.39
C GLY A 59 -1.72 17.06 1.33
N ILE A 60 -0.78 16.14 1.10
CA ILE A 60 0.29 16.32 0.13
C ILE A 60 -0.09 15.65 -1.18
N ALA A 61 -0.45 16.46 -2.18
CA ALA A 61 -0.67 16.03 -3.56
C ALA A 61 -0.50 17.23 -4.51
N PRO A 62 -0.01 17.03 -5.75
CA PRO A 62 0.47 15.77 -6.35
C PRO A 62 1.92 15.46 -5.99
N GLY A 63 2.34 14.19 -6.06
CA GLY A 63 3.74 13.81 -5.88
C GLY A 63 3.94 12.59 -5.00
N VAL A 64 5.21 12.32 -4.68
CA VAL A 64 5.64 11.22 -3.79
C VAL A 64 6.80 11.69 -2.91
N PHE A 65 6.96 11.06 -1.75
CA PHE A 65 8.05 11.36 -0.82
C PHE A 65 8.75 10.08 -0.33
N VAL A 66 9.98 10.25 0.15
CA VAL A 66 10.71 9.27 0.95
C VAL A 66 11.33 9.99 2.13
N THR A 67 11.10 9.48 3.34
CA THR A 67 11.76 9.97 4.55
C THR A 67 12.89 9.01 4.91
N VAL A 68 14.10 9.55 5.08
CA VAL A 68 15.33 8.77 5.30
C VAL A 68 15.98 9.14 6.63
N SER A 69 16.73 8.20 7.20
CA SER A 69 17.64 8.41 8.33
C SER A 69 19.03 7.91 7.98
N THR A 70 20.03 8.29 8.79
CA THR A 70 21.40 7.82 8.65
C THR A 70 22.06 7.67 10.03
N PRO A 71 22.81 6.59 10.28
CA PRO A 71 23.62 6.47 11.50
C PRO A 71 24.98 7.19 11.39
N ASN A 72 25.33 7.72 10.21
CA ASN A 72 26.60 8.40 9.98
C ASN A 72 26.50 9.87 10.39
N GLU A 73 27.23 10.26 11.43
CA GLU A 73 27.21 11.61 12.00
C GLU A 73 27.60 12.70 10.99
N GLU A 74 28.57 12.44 10.11
CA GLU A 74 28.98 13.40 9.07
C GLU A 74 27.83 13.61 8.08
N ILE A 75 27.16 12.53 7.64
CA ILE A 75 26.00 12.67 6.74
C ILE A 75 24.89 13.46 7.44
N ALA A 76 24.59 13.15 8.71
CA ALA A 76 23.57 13.88 9.48
C ALA A 76 23.91 15.38 9.60
N TYR A 77 25.17 15.71 9.87
CA TYR A 77 25.66 17.09 9.88
C TYR A 77 25.46 17.76 8.52
N GLN A 78 25.84 17.10 7.41
CA GLN A 78 25.69 17.66 6.06
C GLN A 78 24.22 17.88 5.69
N MET A 79 23.31 16.99 6.08
CA MET A 79 21.87 17.18 5.85
C MET A 79 21.36 18.45 6.56
N GLY A 80 21.78 18.68 7.80
CA GLY A 80 21.50 19.93 8.52
C GLY A 80 22.12 21.16 7.85
N TYR A 81 23.40 21.09 7.46
CA TYR A 81 24.12 22.16 6.76
C TYR A 81 23.44 22.57 5.44
N HIS A 82 22.91 21.59 4.70
CA HIS A 82 22.16 21.80 3.47
C HIS A 82 20.68 22.17 3.69
N SER A 83 20.29 22.55 4.91
CA SER A 83 18.93 23.01 5.24
C SER A 83 17.83 21.96 5.01
N MET A 84 18.17 20.66 5.08
CA MET A 84 17.18 19.59 4.96
C MET A 84 16.34 19.40 6.23
N GLY A 85 16.74 20.05 7.33
CA GLY A 85 16.10 19.96 8.65
C GLY A 85 17.04 19.41 9.72
N PRO A 86 16.62 19.43 11.00
CA PRO A 86 17.47 19.10 12.14
C PRO A 86 17.75 17.59 12.31
N GLY A 87 17.09 16.72 11.53
CA GLY A 87 17.13 15.27 11.73
C GLY A 87 16.23 14.80 12.88
N PRO A 88 16.27 13.51 13.24
CA PRO A 88 17.06 12.44 12.61
C PRO A 88 16.46 11.92 11.29
N LEU A 89 15.33 12.50 10.88
CA LEU A 89 14.65 12.20 9.63
C LEU A 89 14.73 13.38 8.67
N TRP A 90 14.92 13.07 7.39
CA TRP A 90 14.92 14.04 6.30
C TRP A 90 14.07 13.54 5.14
N THR A 91 13.27 14.42 4.55
CA THR A 91 12.30 14.05 3.52
C THR A 91 12.76 14.53 2.14
N LEU A 92 12.81 13.60 1.19
CA LEU A 92 12.96 13.85 -0.23
C LEU A 92 11.58 13.84 -0.88
N TYR A 93 11.23 14.90 -1.61
CA TYR A 93 9.90 15.06 -2.20
C TYR A 93 9.99 15.33 -3.71
N ARG A 94 9.25 14.55 -4.50
CA ARG A 94 9.02 14.80 -5.92
C ARG A 94 7.63 15.42 -6.09
N PRO A 95 7.52 16.73 -6.40
CA PRO A 95 6.26 17.48 -6.35
C PRO A 95 5.33 17.26 -7.54
N PHE A 96 5.46 16.13 -8.24
CA PHE A 96 4.62 15.78 -9.39
C PHE A 96 4.72 14.29 -9.74
N HIS A 97 3.66 13.81 -10.39
CA HIS A 97 3.67 12.66 -11.27
C HIS A 97 2.74 12.97 -12.46
N LEU A 98 3.13 12.62 -13.68
CA LEU A 98 2.37 12.92 -14.90
C LEU A 98 1.62 11.69 -15.44
N CYS A 99 1.44 10.66 -14.59
CA CYS A 99 0.65 9.47 -14.86
C CYS A 99 0.98 8.85 -16.23
N ASN A 100 0.01 8.84 -17.13
CA ASN A 100 0.14 8.28 -18.47
C ASN A 100 1.20 8.99 -19.33
N LEU A 101 1.53 10.26 -19.06
CA LEU A 101 2.57 10.99 -19.80
C LEU A 101 3.98 10.49 -19.48
N GLU A 102 4.20 9.83 -18.33
CA GLU A 102 5.50 9.22 -17.98
C GLU A 102 5.62 7.78 -18.52
N THR A 103 4.50 7.14 -18.91
CA THR A 103 4.50 5.75 -19.39
C THR A 103 5.40 5.51 -20.62
N PRO A 104 5.45 6.40 -21.63
CA PRO A 104 6.37 6.24 -22.77
C PRO A 104 7.85 6.18 -22.38
N LEU A 105 8.24 6.79 -21.26
CA LEU A 105 9.63 6.73 -20.76
C LEU A 105 9.98 5.31 -20.30
N THR A 106 9.04 4.60 -19.66
CA THR A 106 9.21 3.19 -19.29
C THR A 106 9.35 2.31 -20.53
N VAL A 107 8.56 2.57 -21.59
CA VAL A 107 8.67 1.82 -22.86
C VAL A 107 10.04 2.04 -23.50
N ALA A 108 10.50 3.30 -23.56
CA ALA A 108 11.82 3.63 -24.10
C ALA A 108 12.93 2.91 -23.32
N LYS A 109 12.91 2.96 -21.97
CA LYS A 109 13.86 2.24 -21.11
C LYS A 109 13.86 0.73 -21.36
N ALA A 110 12.68 0.12 -21.44
CA ALA A 110 12.58 -1.33 -21.66
C ALA A 110 13.11 -1.77 -23.02
N VAL A 111 12.82 -1.01 -24.08
CA VAL A 111 13.17 -1.39 -25.47
C VAL A 111 14.58 -0.97 -25.86
N ILE A 112 15.03 0.21 -25.43
CA ILE A 112 16.33 0.78 -25.82
C ILE A 112 17.42 0.34 -24.84
N ASP A 113 17.16 0.49 -23.53
CA ASP A 113 18.17 0.26 -22.49
C ASP A 113 18.11 -1.17 -21.92
N GLY A 114 17.04 -1.92 -22.19
CA GLY A 114 16.80 -3.22 -21.57
C GLY A 114 16.50 -3.14 -20.07
N GLU A 115 16.06 -1.97 -19.60
CA GLU A 115 15.82 -1.70 -18.18
C GLU A 115 14.34 -1.81 -17.80
N VAL A 116 14.07 -2.36 -16.62
CA VAL A 116 12.76 -2.32 -15.98
C VAL A 116 12.65 -1.13 -15.02
N THR A 117 11.46 -0.56 -14.86
CA THR A 117 11.24 0.57 -13.94
C THR A 117 10.67 0.18 -12.59
N CYS A 118 9.73 -0.77 -12.56
CA CYS A 118 9.12 -1.27 -11.32
C CYS A 118 8.65 -2.72 -11.52
N VAL A 119 9.22 -3.66 -10.76
CA VAL A 119 8.89 -5.10 -10.81
C VAL A 119 8.80 -5.61 -9.38
N PRO A 120 7.69 -6.24 -8.95
CA PRO A 120 7.59 -6.81 -7.61
C PRO A 120 8.79 -7.69 -7.26
N ILE A 121 9.23 -7.63 -6.00
CA ILE A 121 10.22 -8.57 -5.48
C ILE A 121 9.64 -9.99 -5.56
N ASP A 122 10.52 -10.98 -5.71
CA ASP A 122 10.13 -12.39 -5.76
C ASP A 122 9.37 -12.77 -4.47
N GLY A 123 8.11 -13.18 -4.61
CA GLY A 123 7.18 -13.40 -3.49
C GLY A 123 6.24 -12.22 -3.18
N LEU A 124 5.45 -12.38 -2.11
CA LEU A 124 4.47 -11.38 -1.68
C LEU A 124 4.91 -10.76 -0.35
N VAL A 125 5.02 -9.43 -0.31
CA VAL A 125 5.39 -8.66 0.89
C VAL A 125 4.14 -8.18 1.61
N SER A 126 3.20 -7.64 0.86
CA SER A 126 1.91 -7.12 1.34
C SER A 126 0.78 -7.48 0.39
N GLU A 127 -0.41 -7.57 0.96
CA GLU A 127 -1.66 -7.82 0.22
C GLU A 127 -2.56 -6.58 0.27
N CYS A 128 -3.15 -6.23 -0.88
CA CYS A 128 -4.22 -5.24 -0.93
C CYS A 128 -5.53 -5.96 -0.57
N ILE A 129 -5.91 -5.91 0.70
CA ILE A 129 -7.04 -6.65 1.26
C ILE A 129 -8.36 -5.87 1.15
N THR A 130 -9.49 -6.57 1.30
CA THR A 130 -10.83 -6.00 1.15
C THR A 130 -11.42 -5.55 2.49
N ARG A 131 -11.98 -4.34 2.56
CA ARG A 131 -12.70 -3.81 3.73
C ARG A 131 -14.13 -3.38 3.37
N ALA A 132 -15.09 -3.72 4.23
CA ALA A 132 -16.48 -3.29 4.08
C ALA A 132 -16.66 -1.78 4.32
N LYS A 133 -17.32 -1.07 3.40
CA LYS A 133 -17.71 0.36 3.57
C LYS A 133 -19.03 0.54 4.31
N ILE A 134 -19.88 -0.48 4.27
CA ILE A 134 -21.22 -0.53 4.87
C ILE A 134 -21.41 -1.87 5.57
N ASP A 135 -22.50 -2.01 6.33
CA ASP A 135 -22.95 -3.34 6.75
C ASP A 135 -23.37 -4.13 5.51
N LEU A 136 -22.82 -5.33 5.36
CA LEU A 136 -23.08 -6.26 4.27
C LEU A 136 -23.90 -7.43 4.79
N LYS A 137 -24.88 -7.89 4.01
CA LYS A 137 -25.78 -8.98 4.38
C LYS A 137 -25.47 -10.28 3.64
N ALA A 138 -25.74 -11.41 4.27
CA ALA A 138 -25.71 -12.70 3.59
C ALA A 138 -26.57 -12.67 2.31
N GLY A 139 -26.06 -13.22 1.21
CA GLY A 139 -26.70 -13.20 -0.11
C GLY A 139 -26.54 -11.89 -0.89
N GLN A 140 -26.01 -10.83 -0.28
CA GLN A 140 -25.76 -9.56 -0.98
C GLN A 140 -24.58 -9.68 -1.95
N THR A 141 -24.73 -9.17 -3.16
CA THR A 141 -23.63 -8.99 -4.12
C THR A 141 -22.81 -7.74 -3.80
N ILE A 142 -21.50 -7.82 -3.98
CA ILE A 142 -20.61 -6.65 -3.93
C ILE A 142 -20.69 -5.91 -5.27
N ASP A 143 -20.50 -4.59 -5.29
CA ASP A 143 -20.60 -3.76 -6.51
C ASP A 143 -19.27 -3.56 -7.25
N GLY A 144 -18.19 -4.16 -6.75
CA GLY A 144 -16.85 -4.12 -7.33
C GLY A 144 -16.02 -2.89 -6.94
N ILE A 145 -14.82 -2.79 -7.53
CA ILE A 145 -13.86 -1.71 -7.23
C ILE A 145 -14.43 -0.35 -7.63
N GLY A 146 -14.31 0.63 -6.73
CA GLY A 146 -14.84 1.99 -6.94
C GLY A 146 -16.31 2.16 -6.59
N GLY A 147 -17.02 1.07 -6.25
CA GLY A 147 -18.41 1.11 -5.80
C GLY A 147 -18.59 1.59 -4.36
N TYR A 148 -19.73 1.26 -3.75
CA TYR A 148 -20.18 1.69 -2.43
C TYR A 148 -20.02 0.63 -1.35
N THR A 149 -19.82 -0.64 -1.73
CA THR A 149 -19.85 -1.75 -0.76
C THR A 149 -18.51 -2.03 -0.08
N THR A 150 -17.39 -1.93 -0.81
CA THR A 150 -16.05 -2.28 -0.29
C THR A 150 -14.94 -1.37 -0.83
N HIS A 151 -13.87 -1.21 -0.05
CA HIS A 151 -12.63 -0.55 -0.49
C HIS A 151 -11.39 -1.37 -0.12
N GLY A 152 -10.27 -1.06 -0.76
CA GLY A 152 -8.98 -1.65 -0.42
C GLY A 152 -8.40 -1.13 0.90
N SER A 153 -7.74 -2.01 1.64
CA SER A 153 -6.81 -1.76 2.74
C SER A 153 -5.48 -2.46 2.42
N ILE A 154 -4.47 -2.35 3.28
CA ILE A 154 -3.18 -3.04 3.10
C ILE A 154 -2.83 -3.79 4.37
N ALA A 155 -2.32 -5.02 4.25
CA ALA A 155 -1.73 -5.77 5.34
C ALA A 155 -0.45 -6.46 4.85
N THR A 156 0.42 -6.88 5.77
CA THR A 156 1.55 -7.75 5.41
C THR A 156 1.02 -9.06 4.81
N ALA A 157 1.81 -9.69 3.95
CA ALA A 157 1.46 -10.98 3.38
C ALA A 157 1.30 -12.04 4.46
N GLU A 158 2.14 -12.02 5.49
CA GLU A 158 2.06 -12.89 6.67
C GLU A 158 0.69 -12.78 7.36
N GLU A 159 0.26 -11.57 7.75
CA GLU A 159 -1.03 -11.35 8.40
C GLU A 159 -2.18 -11.73 7.47
N SER A 160 -2.11 -11.35 6.19
CA SER A 160 -3.14 -11.70 5.20
C SER A 160 -3.28 -13.20 5.00
N ASN A 161 -2.18 -13.96 5.06
CA ASN A 161 -2.18 -15.41 4.93
C ASN A 161 -2.77 -16.04 6.19
N ALA A 162 -2.29 -15.61 7.36
CA ALA A 162 -2.73 -16.15 8.66
C ALA A 162 -4.23 -15.93 8.91
N LYS A 163 -4.79 -14.79 8.47
CA LYS A 163 -6.20 -14.44 8.65
C LYS A 163 -7.09 -14.81 7.48
N GLY A 164 -6.53 -15.25 6.36
CA GLY A 164 -7.29 -15.55 5.15
C GLY A 164 -8.02 -14.33 4.58
N TYR A 165 -7.38 -13.15 4.57
CA TYR A 165 -7.97 -11.95 3.97
C TYR A 165 -8.11 -12.09 2.46
N VAL A 166 -9.22 -11.57 1.93
CA VAL A 166 -9.54 -11.61 0.50
C VAL A 166 -8.84 -10.46 -0.22
N PRO A 167 -8.00 -10.74 -1.22
CA PRO A 167 -7.39 -9.74 -2.08
C PRO A 167 -8.46 -8.95 -2.82
N PHE A 168 -8.38 -7.62 -2.76
CA PHE A 168 -9.38 -6.71 -3.29
C PHE A 168 -9.57 -6.85 -4.81
N GLY A 169 -8.51 -7.22 -5.53
CA GLY A 169 -8.58 -7.49 -6.97
C GLY A 169 -9.44 -8.68 -7.36
N LEU A 170 -9.73 -9.61 -6.44
CA LEU A 170 -10.61 -10.76 -6.70
C LEU A 170 -12.10 -10.44 -6.48
N VAL A 171 -12.41 -9.31 -5.85
CA VAL A 171 -13.77 -8.95 -5.48
C VAL A 171 -14.44 -8.21 -6.64
N THR A 172 -15.16 -8.98 -7.45
CA THR A 172 -15.93 -8.46 -8.59
C THR A 172 -17.40 -8.26 -8.24
N ASN A 173 -18.17 -7.71 -9.17
CA ASN A 173 -19.62 -7.52 -8.99
C ASN A 173 -20.43 -8.83 -8.94
N LYS A 174 -19.78 -9.98 -9.16
CA LYS A 174 -20.37 -11.32 -9.04
C LYS A 174 -20.02 -12.01 -7.72
N ALA A 175 -19.21 -11.37 -6.87
CA ALA A 175 -18.91 -11.91 -5.56
C ALA A 175 -20.12 -11.74 -4.62
N VAL A 176 -20.46 -12.79 -3.88
CA VAL A 176 -21.68 -12.86 -3.04
C VAL A 176 -21.29 -13.11 -1.59
N MET A 177 -21.84 -12.32 -0.67
CA MET A 177 -21.61 -12.50 0.76
C MET A 177 -22.22 -13.82 1.24
N LYS A 178 -21.42 -14.62 1.96
CA LYS A 178 -21.86 -15.87 2.59
C LYS A 178 -22.51 -15.63 3.96
N ARG A 179 -22.10 -14.57 4.65
CA ARG A 179 -22.63 -14.16 5.96
C ARG A 179 -22.66 -12.65 6.12
N ASP A 180 -23.35 -12.19 7.15
CA ASP A 180 -23.38 -10.79 7.55
C ASP A 180 -21.99 -10.32 7.99
N VAL A 181 -21.59 -9.13 7.55
CA VAL A 181 -20.32 -8.46 7.88
C VAL A 181 -20.59 -7.00 8.22
N LYS A 182 -19.95 -6.49 9.27
CA LYS A 182 -20.15 -5.11 9.71
C LYS A 182 -19.30 -4.13 8.91
N LYS A 183 -19.78 -2.89 8.80
CA LYS A 183 -19.01 -1.77 8.28
C LYS A 183 -17.63 -1.71 8.94
N GLY A 184 -16.60 -1.56 8.12
CA GLY A 184 -15.20 -1.46 8.56
C GLY A 184 -14.51 -2.80 8.77
N GLN A 185 -15.23 -3.94 8.79
CA GLN A 185 -14.60 -5.25 8.91
C GLN A 185 -13.80 -5.61 7.64
N LEU A 186 -12.68 -6.30 7.83
CA LEU A 186 -11.88 -6.88 6.75
C LEU A 186 -12.50 -8.20 6.32
N LEU A 187 -12.69 -8.37 5.02
CA LEU A 187 -13.30 -9.57 4.46
C LEU A 187 -12.27 -10.70 4.37
N THR A 188 -12.69 -11.86 4.84
CA THR A 188 -11.99 -13.14 4.75
C THR A 188 -12.68 -14.06 3.75
N TYR A 189 -12.00 -15.13 3.34
CA TYR A 189 -12.59 -16.11 2.44
C TYR A 189 -13.84 -16.80 3.03
N ASP A 190 -14.03 -16.77 4.35
CA ASP A 190 -15.26 -17.25 5.02
C ASP A 190 -16.45 -16.30 4.88
N ASP A 191 -16.19 -15.04 4.54
CA ASP A 191 -17.23 -14.02 4.44
C ASP A 191 -17.91 -13.99 3.07
N ILE A 192 -17.21 -14.44 2.01
CA ILE A 192 -17.60 -14.17 0.62
C ILE A 192 -17.33 -15.35 -0.31
N GLU A 193 -18.22 -15.57 -1.27
CA GLU A 193 -18.01 -16.45 -2.42
C GLU A 193 -17.54 -15.61 -3.61
N LEU A 194 -16.37 -15.94 -4.17
CA LEU A 194 -15.75 -15.21 -5.27
C LEU A 194 -16.15 -15.78 -6.65
N ASP A 195 -16.06 -14.95 -7.69
CA ASP A 195 -16.23 -15.42 -9.07
C ASP A 195 -14.99 -16.16 -9.57
N LYS A 196 -15.05 -17.50 -9.46
CA LYS A 196 -13.99 -18.42 -9.87
C LYS A 196 -13.82 -18.55 -11.39
N SER A 197 -14.74 -18.00 -12.18
CA SER A 197 -14.65 -18.06 -13.65
C SER A 197 -13.62 -17.10 -14.23
N THR A 198 -13.28 -16.04 -13.48
CA THR A 198 -12.41 -14.96 -13.92
C THR A 198 -10.97 -15.41 -14.16
N LEU A 199 -10.29 -14.78 -15.13
CA LEU A 199 -8.87 -15.04 -15.37
C LEU A 199 -8.01 -14.67 -14.15
N ILE A 200 -8.32 -13.54 -13.50
CA ILE A 200 -7.56 -13.08 -12.33
C ILE A 200 -7.63 -14.08 -11.16
N TYR A 201 -8.78 -14.73 -10.95
CA TYR A 201 -8.90 -15.78 -9.93
C TYR A 201 -8.01 -16.98 -10.26
N LYS A 202 -8.02 -17.43 -11.52
CA LYS A 202 -7.21 -18.57 -11.97
C LYS A 202 -5.71 -18.29 -11.84
N LEU A 203 -5.25 -17.13 -12.33
CA LEU A 203 -3.85 -16.71 -12.23
C LEU A 203 -3.43 -16.52 -10.77
N ARG A 204 -4.31 -15.98 -9.93
CA ARG A 204 -4.02 -15.83 -8.51
C ARG A 204 -3.88 -17.18 -7.81
N LYS A 205 -4.71 -18.17 -8.15
CA LYS A 205 -4.57 -19.53 -7.65
C LYS A 205 -3.23 -20.17 -8.06
N GLU A 206 -2.80 -19.97 -9.31
CA GLU A 206 -1.48 -20.42 -9.78
C GLU A 206 -0.35 -19.72 -9.03
N GLN A 207 -0.44 -18.41 -8.84
CA GLN A 207 0.54 -17.63 -8.07
C GLN A 207 0.61 -18.09 -6.61
N ASP A 208 -0.53 -18.32 -5.96
CA ASP A 208 -0.58 -18.84 -4.60
C ASP A 208 0.12 -20.21 -4.51
N ALA A 209 -0.11 -21.11 -5.48
CA ALA A 209 0.57 -22.40 -5.55
C ALA A 209 2.09 -22.27 -5.76
N MET A 210 2.56 -21.33 -6.60
CA MET A 210 3.99 -21.08 -6.82
C MET A 210 4.73 -20.72 -5.52
N TYR A 211 4.08 -19.98 -4.62
CA TYR A 211 4.67 -19.51 -3.37
C TYR A 211 4.23 -20.33 -2.14
N GLY A 212 3.66 -21.53 -2.35
CA GLY A 212 3.25 -22.42 -1.26
C GLY A 212 2.11 -21.87 -0.38
N ARG A 213 1.33 -20.93 -0.90
CA ARG A 213 0.17 -20.34 -0.24
C ARG A 213 -1.07 -21.16 -0.60
N ASN A 214 -1.74 -21.74 0.40
CA ASN A 214 -2.91 -22.60 0.18
C ASN A 214 -4.19 -21.95 0.70
N VAL A 215 -4.47 -20.72 0.26
CA VAL A 215 -5.66 -19.98 0.72
C VAL A 215 -6.81 -20.06 -0.31
N LEU A 216 -6.52 -20.39 -1.57
CA LEU A 216 -7.47 -20.53 -2.69
C LEU A 216 -7.56 -21.95 -3.26
#